data_AF-A0A3S1GFN1-F1
#
_entry.id   AF-A0A3S1GFN1-F1
#
_cell.length_a   1.000
_cell.length_b   1.000
_cell.length_c   1.000
_cell.angle_alpha   90.00
_cell.angle_beta   90.00
_cell.angle_gamma   90.00
#
_symmetry.space_group_name_H-M   'P 1'
#
loop_
_entity.id
_entity.type
_entity.pdbx_description
1 polymer ?
#
loop_
_entity_poly.entity_id
_entity_poly.type
_entity_poly.pdbx_seq_one_letter_code
_entity_poly.pdbx_strand_id
1 'polypeptide(L)'
;EGDQYRTRLTHSIEVAQIARALARALRGDEDLAEAVALVHDFGHTPFGHTGEDALNEKMAAWGGFDHNAQSLRVVTRLERRYAEFDGLNLTWETLEGLVKHNGPLTDASGKGLKGPVPQAIRDYSELHDLELDRFAGIEAQCAAIADDIAYNT
;
A
#
# COMPACT_ATOMS: atom_id res chain seq x y z
N GLU A 1 5.19 18.19 -27.46
CA GLU A 1 4.71 18.99 -26.31
C GLU A 1 3.22 18.73 -26.14
N GLY A 2 2.88 17.96 -25.12
CA GLY A 2 1.53 17.40 -24.91
C GLY A 2 1.61 15.93 -24.49
N ASP A 3 2.54 15.58 -23.61
CA ASP A 3 2.48 14.27 -22.95
C ASP A 3 1.29 14.31 -22.00
N GLN A 4 0.43 13.31 -22.09
CA GLN A 4 -0.63 13.12 -21.11
C GLN A 4 0.03 13.04 -19.73
N TYR A 5 -0.20 14.04 -18.88
CA TYR A 5 0.07 13.91 -17.46
C TYR A 5 -0.80 12.76 -16.95
N ARG A 6 -0.21 11.56 -16.83
CA ARG A 6 -0.87 10.41 -16.21
C ARG A 6 -1.29 10.85 -14.82
N THR A 7 -2.59 10.76 -14.57
CA THR A 7 -3.12 10.97 -13.23
C THR A 7 -2.86 9.71 -12.40
N ARG A 8 -2.84 9.84 -11.09
CA ARG A 8 -2.70 8.69 -10.18
C ARG A 8 -3.84 7.68 -10.38
N LEU A 9 -5.04 8.16 -10.72
CA LEU A 9 -6.17 7.28 -11.04
C LEU A 9 -5.89 6.42 -12.28
N THR A 10 -5.41 7.02 -13.37
CA THR A 10 -5.09 6.28 -14.59
C THR A 10 -3.92 5.32 -14.37
N HIS A 11 -2.94 5.71 -13.55
CA HIS A 11 -1.84 4.84 -13.12
C HIS A 11 -2.37 3.61 -12.36
N SER A 12 -3.15 3.80 -11.30
CA SER A 12 -3.68 2.66 -10.52
C SER A 12 -4.56 1.72 -11.35
N ILE A 13 -5.30 2.22 -12.34
CA ILE A 13 -6.07 1.37 -13.26
C ILE A 13 -5.16 0.52 -14.16
N GLU A 14 -4.06 1.09 -14.67
CA GLU A 14 -3.07 0.37 -15.46
C GLU A 14 -2.35 -0.70 -14.63
N VAL A 15 -1.93 -0.35 -13.41
CA VAL A 15 -1.34 -1.29 -12.44
C VAL A 15 -2.31 -2.44 -12.17
N ALA A 16 -3.59 -2.15 -11.91
CA ALA A 16 -4.61 -3.17 -11.67
C ALA A 16 -4.77 -4.14 -12.86
N GLN A 17 -4.76 -3.62 -14.09
CA GLN A 17 -4.86 -4.46 -15.29
C GLN A 17 -3.66 -5.41 -15.43
N ILE A 18 -2.44 -4.92 -15.18
CA ILE A 18 -1.22 -5.72 -15.24
C ILE A 18 -1.18 -6.73 -14.09
N ALA A 19 -1.51 -6.32 -12.86
CA ALA A 19 -1.53 -7.17 -11.67
C ALA A 19 -2.45 -8.37 -11.85
N ARG A 20 -3.66 -8.17 -12.39
CA ARG A 20 -4.59 -9.26 -12.72
C ARG A 20 -4.04 -10.20 -13.77
N ALA A 21 -3.38 -9.68 -14.80
CA ALA A 21 -2.78 -10.51 -15.84
C ALA A 21 -1.65 -11.39 -15.26
N LEU A 22 -0.83 -10.84 -14.37
CA LEU A 22 0.22 -11.59 -13.65
C LEU A 22 -0.39 -12.65 -12.73
N ALA A 23 -1.37 -12.29 -11.90
CA ALA A 23 -2.05 -13.23 -11.00
C ALA A 23 -2.69 -14.39 -11.77
N ARG A 24 -3.39 -14.10 -12.88
CA ARG A 24 -3.97 -15.12 -13.77
C ARG A 24 -2.90 -16.06 -14.32
N ALA A 25 -1.77 -15.54 -14.79
CA ALA A 25 -0.68 -16.34 -15.34
C ALA A 25 -0.05 -17.26 -14.29
N LEU A 26 0.02 -16.81 -13.04
CA LEU A 26 0.56 -17.55 -11.91
C LEU A 26 -0.48 -18.42 -11.18
N ARG A 27 -1.75 -18.39 -11.61
CA ARG A 27 -2.89 -19.06 -10.96
C ARG A 27 -3.12 -18.59 -9.51
N GLY A 28 -2.83 -17.31 -9.23
CA GLY A 28 -3.22 -16.62 -8.00
C GLY A 28 -4.63 -16.02 -8.10
N ASP A 29 -5.05 -15.34 -7.04
CA ASP A 29 -6.34 -14.65 -6.98
C ASP A 29 -6.27 -13.29 -7.70
N GLU A 30 -7.00 -13.16 -8.80
CA GLU A 30 -7.02 -11.93 -9.60
C GLU A 30 -7.69 -10.76 -8.88
N ASP A 31 -8.73 -11.04 -8.08
CA ASP A 31 -9.53 -10.01 -7.41
C ASP A 31 -8.72 -9.43 -6.24
N LEU A 32 -7.97 -10.26 -5.52
CA LEU A 32 -7.04 -9.80 -4.49
C LEU A 32 -5.89 -8.98 -5.08
N ALA A 33 -5.31 -9.41 -6.21
CA ALA A 33 -4.25 -8.66 -6.88
C ALA A 33 -4.76 -7.28 -7.38
N GLU A 34 -5.97 -7.23 -7.96
CA GLU A 34 -6.62 -5.98 -8.34
C GLU A 34 -6.90 -5.09 -7.14
N ALA A 35 -7.44 -5.64 -6.05
CA ALA A 35 -7.75 -4.88 -4.84
C ALA A 35 -6.50 -4.21 -4.25
N VAL A 36 -5.40 -4.94 -4.13
CA VAL A 36 -4.10 -4.40 -3.65
C VAL A 36 -3.58 -3.32 -4.62
N ALA A 37 -3.62 -3.58 -5.92
CA ALA A 37 -3.20 -2.62 -6.94
C ALA A 37 -4.03 -1.32 -6.92
N LEU A 38 -5.33 -1.38 -6.65
CA LEU A 38 -6.17 -0.19 -6.59
C LEU A 38 -5.91 0.65 -5.33
N VAL A 39 -5.59 0.01 -4.21
CA VAL A 39 -5.47 0.68 -2.89
C VAL A 39 -4.03 1.11 -2.55
N HIS A 40 -3.00 0.55 -3.19
CA HIS A 40 -1.58 0.84 -2.87
C HIS A 40 -1.31 2.36 -2.79
N ASP A 41 -1.96 3.09 -3.68
CA ASP A 41 -1.70 4.49 -3.94
C ASP A 41 -2.58 5.47 -3.12
N PHE A 42 -3.41 5.01 -2.19
CA PHE A 42 -4.36 5.91 -1.50
C PHE A 42 -3.71 6.98 -0.62
N GLY A 43 -2.51 6.71 -0.10
CA GLY A 43 -1.85 7.51 0.91
C GLY A 43 -0.85 8.53 0.40
N HIS A 44 -0.47 8.52 -0.89
CA HIS A 44 0.50 9.50 -1.37
C HIS A 44 -0.04 10.93 -1.28
N THR A 45 0.88 11.82 -0.94
CA THR A 45 0.67 13.26 -0.90
C THR A 45 0.51 13.85 -2.29
N PRO A 46 -0.08 15.06 -2.40
CA PRO A 46 0.12 15.90 -3.58
C PRO A 46 1.61 16.04 -3.90
N PHE A 47 1.95 16.18 -5.18
CA PHE A 47 3.34 16.31 -5.67
C PHE A 47 4.25 15.08 -5.47
N GLY A 48 3.68 13.89 -5.24
CA GLY A 48 4.44 12.63 -5.19
C GLY A 48 5.53 12.65 -4.11
N HIS A 49 6.71 12.10 -4.43
CA HIS A 49 7.84 11.98 -3.49
C HIS A 49 8.26 13.32 -2.87
N THR A 50 8.22 14.42 -3.63
CA THR A 50 8.57 15.74 -3.08
C THR A 50 7.58 16.18 -1.99
N GLY A 51 6.29 15.86 -2.15
CA GLY A 51 5.29 16.12 -1.13
C GLY A 51 5.50 15.24 0.11
N GLU A 52 5.88 13.99 -0.10
CA GLU A 52 6.15 13.03 0.96
C GLU A 52 7.37 13.42 1.79
N ASP A 53 8.48 13.77 1.14
CA ASP A 53 9.70 14.26 1.80
C ASP A 53 9.42 15.49 2.65
N ALA A 54 8.70 16.47 2.06
CA ALA A 54 8.34 17.69 2.76
C ALA A 54 7.44 17.41 3.97
N LEU A 55 6.45 16.52 3.83
CA LEU A 55 5.56 16.18 4.92
C LEU A 55 6.27 15.37 6.00
N ASN A 56 7.15 14.44 5.63
CA ASN A 56 7.95 13.66 6.56
C ASN A 56 8.86 14.54 7.42
N GLU A 57 9.51 15.54 6.81
CA GLU A 57 10.30 16.54 7.56
C GLU A 57 9.43 17.32 8.55
N LYS A 58 8.26 17.82 8.11
CA LYS A 58 7.36 18.58 8.98
C LYS A 58 6.72 17.72 10.06
N MET A 59 6.58 16.43 9.84
CA MET A 59 6.00 15.47 10.79
C MET A 59 7.04 14.79 11.67
N ALA A 60 8.33 15.15 11.59
CA ALA A 60 9.40 14.50 12.33
C ALA A 60 9.15 14.42 13.85
N ALA A 61 8.60 15.48 14.45
CA ALA A 61 8.26 15.51 15.88
C ALA A 61 7.05 14.62 16.26
N TRP A 62 6.33 14.10 15.27
CA TRP A 62 5.14 13.25 15.42
C TRP A 62 5.33 11.84 14.82
N GLY A 63 6.57 11.44 14.56
CA GLY A 63 6.90 10.10 14.05
C GLY A 63 7.04 10.00 12.53
N GLY A 64 7.07 11.13 11.82
CA GLY A 64 7.27 11.19 10.38
C GLY A 64 6.01 10.96 9.54
N PHE A 65 6.21 10.79 8.24
CA PHE A 65 5.17 10.47 7.27
C PHE A 65 5.67 9.38 6.31
N ASP A 66 4.78 8.46 5.96
CA ASP A 66 5.00 7.37 5.02
C ASP A 66 3.68 7.12 4.28
N HIS A 67 3.71 7.13 2.94
CA HIS A 67 2.50 6.99 2.13
C HIS A 67 1.80 5.65 2.35
N ASN A 68 2.52 4.54 2.54
CA ASN A 68 1.91 3.22 2.76
C ASN A 68 1.16 3.15 4.09
N ALA A 69 1.76 3.69 5.15
CA ALA A 69 1.10 3.84 6.44
C ALA A 69 -0.12 4.77 6.36
N GLN A 70 -0.06 5.80 5.51
CA GLN A 70 -1.20 6.66 5.25
C GLN A 70 -2.29 5.96 4.43
N SER A 71 -1.94 5.13 3.43
CA SER A 71 -2.90 4.29 2.68
C SER A 71 -3.65 3.38 3.65
N LEU A 72 -2.94 2.71 4.57
CA LEU A 72 -3.56 1.88 5.60
C LEU A 72 -4.51 2.70 6.48
N ARG A 73 -4.10 3.88 6.96
CA ARG A 73 -4.98 4.77 7.76
C ARG A 73 -6.23 5.20 6.99
N VAL A 74 -6.11 5.47 5.69
CA VAL A 74 -7.26 5.85 4.85
C VAL A 74 -8.30 4.74 4.88
N VAL A 75 -7.91 3.50 4.59
CA VAL A 75 -8.85 2.39 4.44
C VAL A 75 -9.27 1.73 5.75
N THR A 76 -8.58 1.99 6.86
CA THR A 76 -8.93 1.42 8.18
C THR A 76 -9.58 2.43 9.12
N ARG A 77 -9.48 3.73 8.85
CA ARG A 77 -9.92 4.75 9.82
C ARG A 77 -10.48 6.06 9.24
N LEU A 78 -9.92 6.59 8.16
CA LEU A 78 -10.28 7.94 7.69
C LEU A 78 -11.50 7.95 6.78
N GLU A 79 -11.67 6.94 5.92
CA GLU A 79 -12.89 6.82 5.12
C GLU A 79 -14.09 6.52 6.01
N ARG A 80 -15.21 7.22 5.78
CA ARG A 80 -16.44 7.09 6.56
C ARG A 80 -17.63 6.88 5.64
N ARG A 81 -17.65 5.70 5.03
CA ARG A 81 -18.68 5.32 4.05
C ARG A 81 -19.78 4.43 4.63
N TYR A 82 -19.54 3.88 5.82
CA TYR A 82 -20.44 2.98 6.53
C TYR A 82 -20.81 3.59 7.89
N ALA A 83 -22.04 3.37 8.35
CA ALA A 83 -22.53 3.97 9.58
C ALA A 83 -22.03 3.25 10.85
N GLU A 84 -21.71 1.96 10.74
CA GLU A 84 -21.42 1.09 11.89
C GLU A 84 -19.92 1.07 12.25
N PHE A 85 -19.04 1.44 11.33
CA PHE A 85 -17.59 1.40 11.52
C PHE A 85 -16.87 2.46 10.68
N ASP A 86 -15.71 2.89 11.16
CA ASP A 86 -14.75 3.70 10.40
C ASP A 86 -13.95 2.81 9.43
N GLY A 87 -13.46 3.37 8.33
CA GLY A 87 -12.73 2.67 7.28
C GLY A 87 -13.63 1.98 6.24
N LEU A 88 -13.01 1.08 5.47
CA LEU A 88 -13.63 0.34 4.37
C LEU A 88 -13.84 -1.14 4.70
N ASN A 89 -13.35 -1.62 5.85
CA ASN A 89 -13.43 -3.01 6.29
C ASN A 89 -12.98 -4.01 5.19
N LEU A 90 -11.81 -3.74 4.61
CA LEU A 90 -11.20 -4.60 3.60
C LEU A 90 -10.77 -5.93 4.23
N THR A 91 -10.63 -6.96 3.40
CA THR A 91 -10.14 -8.28 3.83
C THR A 91 -8.73 -8.16 4.41
N TRP A 92 -8.38 -9.10 5.28
CA TRP A 92 -7.07 -9.12 5.92
C TRP A 92 -5.95 -9.20 4.87
N GLU A 93 -6.12 -10.04 3.86
CA GLU A 93 -5.16 -10.26 2.76
C GLU A 93 -4.93 -8.99 1.95
N THR A 94 -5.96 -8.16 1.76
CA THR A 94 -5.79 -6.86 1.07
C THR A 94 -4.97 -5.89 1.92
N LEU A 95 -5.18 -5.86 3.24
CA LEU A 95 -4.46 -4.96 4.15
C LEU A 95 -3.02 -5.41 4.39
N GLU A 96 -2.82 -6.73 4.47
CA GLU A 96 -1.51 -7.39 4.49
C GLU A 96 -0.70 -7.06 3.24
N GLY A 97 -1.33 -7.26 2.07
CA GLY A 97 -0.73 -6.95 0.78
C GLY A 97 -0.42 -5.47 0.64
N LEU A 98 -1.34 -4.59 1.00
CA LEU A 98 -1.15 -3.13 1.00
C LEU A 98 0.10 -2.74 1.80
N VAL A 99 0.27 -3.30 3.00
CA VAL A 99 1.40 -2.95 3.87
C VAL A 99 2.72 -3.56 3.40
N LYS A 100 2.71 -4.79 2.89
CA LYS A 100 3.92 -5.60 2.66
C LYS A 100 4.24 -5.89 1.19
N HIS A 101 3.56 -5.28 0.23
CA HIS A 101 3.82 -5.50 -1.21
C HIS A 101 5.29 -5.25 -1.60
N ASN A 102 5.99 -4.36 -0.88
CA ASN A 102 7.42 -4.07 -1.06
C ASN A 102 8.37 -4.93 -0.21
N GLY A 103 7.85 -6.02 0.38
CA GLY A 103 8.57 -6.95 1.25
C GLY A 103 8.26 -6.79 2.75
N PRO A 104 8.87 -7.64 3.59
CA PRO A 104 8.73 -7.56 5.04
C PRO A 104 9.16 -6.21 5.61
N LEU A 105 8.54 -5.79 6.70
CA LEU A 105 8.90 -4.55 7.40
C LEU A 105 9.84 -4.82 8.58
N THR A 106 9.81 -6.01 9.14
CA THR A 106 10.68 -6.43 10.26
C THR A 106 11.45 -7.70 9.94
N ASP A 107 12.50 -7.99 10.70
CA ASP A 107 13.05 -9.34 10.79
C ASP A 107 12.26 -10.21 11.78
N ALA A 108 12.62 -11.49 11.88
CA ALA A 108 11.98 -12.45 12.79
C ALA A 108 12.13 -12.10 14.29
N SER A 109 12.97 -11.12 14.65
CA SER A 109 13.08 -10.60 16.02
C SER A 109 12.23 -9.35 16.26
N GLY A 110 11.50 -8.88 15.25
CA GLY A 110 10.67 -7.68 15.30
C GLY A 110 11.45 -6.38 15.05
N LYS A 111 12.73 -6.45 14.65
CA LYS A 111 13.52 -5.27 14.32
C LYS A 111 13.18 -4.79 12.91
N GLY A 112 12.85 -3.51 12.76
CA GLY A 112 12.53 -2.92 11.47
C GLY A 112 13.69 -2.95 10.47
N LEU A 113 13.41 -3.37 9.23
CA LEU A 113 14.41 -3.57 8.18
C LEU A 113 14.86 -2.26 7.50
N LYS A 114 13.94 -1.27 7.41
CA LYS A 114 14.19 0.05 6.79
C LYS A 114 14.07 1.20 7.80
N GLY A 115 14.29 0.91 9.08
CA GLY A 115 14.03 1.82 10.19
C GLY A 115 12.80 1.42 11.00
N PRO A 116 12.34 2.26 11.94
CA PRO A 116 11.16 1.97 12.74
C PRO A 116 9.93 1.81 11.85
N VAL A 117 9.15 0.75 12.06
CA VAL A 117 7.84 0.57 11.40
C VAL A 117 6.96 1.80 11.68
N PRO A 118 6.22 2.35 10.72
CA PRO A 118 5.29 3.45 11.00
C PRO A 118 4.28 3.09 12.11
N GLN A 119 4.00 4.04 13.02
CA GLN A 119 3.13 3.78 14.19
C GLN A 119 1.75 3.24 13.79
N ALA A 120 1.15 3.77 12.73
CA ALA A 120 -0.17 3.32 12.28
C ALA A 120 -0.19 1.85 11.83
N ILE A 121 0.91 1.35 11.27
CA ILE A 121 1.05 -0.06 10.90
C ILE A 121 1.20 -0.92 12.15
N ARG A 122 2.00 -0.47 13.14
CA ARG A 122 2.10 -1.16 14.43
C ARG A 122 0.75 -1.24 15.15
N ASP A 123 0.05 -0.11 15.28
CA ASP A 123 -1.24 -0.04 15.97
C ASP A 123 -2.26 -0.99 15.35
N TYR A 124 -2.31 -1.05 14.01
CA TYR A 124 -3.18 -1.98 13.31
C TYR A 124 -2.74 -3.44 13.50
N SER A 125 -1.43 -3.71 13.39
CA SER A 125 -0.87 -5.05 13.52
C SER A 125 -1.01 -5.63 14.94
N GLU A 126 -1.15 -4.79 15.96
CA GLU A 126 -1.46 -5.22 17.34
C GLU A 126 -2.90 -5.76 17.47
N LEU A 127 -3.83 -5.25 16.65
CA LEU A 127 -5.22 -5.68 16.62
C LEU A 127 -5.43 -6.87 15.66
N HIS A 128 -4.74 -6.83 14.53
CA HIS A 128 -4.81 -7.81 13.45
C HIS A 128 -3.39 -8.08 12.95
N ASP A 129 -2.76 -9.15 13.43
CA ASP A 129 -1.38 -9.50 13.08
C ASP A 129 -1.21 -9.54 11.56
N LEU A 130 -0.37 -8.66 11.00
CA LEU A 130 -0.07 -8.57 9.57
C LEU A 130 1.17 -9.40 9.19
N GLU A 131 1.75 -10.16 10.12
CA GLU A 131 2.94 -10.98 9.90
C GLU A 131 4.09 -10.16 9.28
N LEU A 132 4.46 -9.06 9.92
CA LEU A 132 5.39 -8.04 9.39
C LEU A 132 6.80 -8.56 9.05
N ASP A 133 7.16 -9.74 9.54
CA ASP A 133 8.42 -10.43 9.29
C ASP A 133 8.40 -11.35 8.05
N ARG A 134 7.25 -11.49 7.40
CA ARG A 134 7.05 -12.37 6.24
C ARG A 134 6.73 -11.57 4.97
N PHE A 135 7.09 -12.15 3.83
CA PHE A 135 6.68 -11.62 2.53
C PHE A 135 5.15 -11.69 2.38
N ALA A 136 4.61 -10.73 1.63
CA ALA A 136 3.20 -10.73 1.27
C ALA A 136 2.81 -11.91 0.37
N GLY A 137 1.52 -12.16 0.25
CA GLY A 137 0.96 -13.10 -0.74
C GLY A 137 1.44 -12.81 -2.17
N ILE A 138 1.35 -13.82 -3.05
CA ILE A 138 1.82 -13.70 -4.44
C ILE A 138 1.06 -12.62 -5.20
N GLU A 139 -0.20 -12.37 -4.85
CA GLU A 139 -1.08 -11.35 -5.40
C GLU A 139 -0.57 -9.93 -5.10
N ALA A 140 -0.10 -9.68 -3.88
CA ALA A 140 0.50 -8.40 -3.50
C ALA A 140 1.85 -8.18 -4.19
N GLN A 141 2.64 -9.26 -4.36
CA GLN A 141 3.88 -9.19 -5.14
C GLN A 141 3.60 -8.95 -6.63
N CYS A 142 2.52 -9.50 -7.19
CA CYS A 142 2.06 -9.17 -8.54
C CYS A 142 1.69 -7.69 -8.66
N ALA A 143 1.00 -7.12 -7.67
CA ALA A 143 0.66 -5.71 -7.64
C ALA A 143 1.92 -4.82 -7.58
N ALA A 144 2.92 -5.17 -6.76
CA ALA A 144 4.20 -4.43 -6.71
C ALA A 144 4.95 -4.47 -8.05
N ILE A 145 5.07 -5.66 -8.67
CA ILE A 145 5.71 -5.80 -9.99
C ILE A 145 4.93 -5.05 -11.07
N ALA A 146 3.61 -5.06 -11.00
CA ALA A 146 2.75 -4.31 -11.93
C ALA A 146 2.96 -2.80 -11.79
N ASP A 147 3.14 -2.30 -10.57
CA ASP A 147 3.44 -0.90 -10.29
C ASP A 147 4.78 -0.48 -10.93
N ASP A 148 5.83 -1.27 -10.70
CA ASP A 148 7.14 -1.08 -11.33
C ASP A 148 7.06 -1.09 -12.87
N ILE A 149 6.26 -1.98 -13.46
CA ILE A 149 6.07 -2.04 -14.91
C ILE A 149 5.38 -0.76 -15.42
N ALA A 150 4.26 -0.38 -14.80
CA ALA A 150 3.46 0.78 -15.22
C ALA A 150 4.22 2.10 -15.06
N TYR A 151 5.12 2.19 -14.08
CA TYR A 151 5.96 3.37 -13.84
C TYR A 151 7.07 3.53 -14.90
N ASN A 152 7.52 2.43 -15.52
CA ASN A 152 8.63 2.41 -16.48
C ASN A 152 8.20 2.37 -17.96
N THR A 153 6.89 2.32 -18.23
CA THR A 153 6.29 2.43 -19.58
C THR A 153 5.83 3.86 -19.88
#